data_AF-A0A8C2N6W1-F1
#
_entry.id   AF-A0A8C2N6W1-F1
#
_cell.length_a   1.000
_cell.length_b   1.000
_cell.length_c   1.000
_cell.angle_alpha   90.00
_cell.angle_beta   90.00
_cell.angle_gamma   90.00
#
_symmetry.space_group_name_H-M   'P 1'
#
loop_
_entity.id
_entity.type
_entity.pdbx_description
1 polymer ?
#
loop_
_entity_poly.entity_id
_entity_poly.type
_entity_poly.pdbx_seq_one_letter_code
_entity_poly.pdbx_strand_id
1 'polypeptide(L)'
;MCWSLGSSNSKESACNVQRILRERFCHQSPHVQVQYKHLIELLKRTAIHGESNSVLIIGPRGSGKTMLINHALKELMEVEGVSENILQVHLNGLLQINDKIALKEITRQLNLENVVGDKVFICLNII
;
A
#
# COMPACT_ATOMS: atom_id res chain seq x y z
N MET A 1 -5.18 -10.40 -13.01
CA MET A 1 -6.23 -11.29 -13.54
C MET A 1 -5.57 -12.59 -13.96
N CYS A 2 -5.66 -13.64 -13.14
CA CYS A 2 -5.27 -14.99 -13.54
C CYS A 2 -6.58 -15.74 -13.79
N TRP A 3 -6.90 -15.98 -15.07
CA TRP A 3 -8.11 -16.69 -15.47
C TRP A 3 -7.94 -18.20 -15.28
N SER A 4 -9.06 -18.81 -14.89
CA SER A 4 -9.47 -20.20 -15.15
C SER A 4 -9.11 -21.32 -14.17
N LEU A 5 -10.12 -22.17 -14.05
CA LEU A 5 -10.34 -23.35 -13.22
C LEU A 5 -9.15 -24.31 -13.23
N GLY A 6 -8.75 -24.78 -12.05
CA GLY A 6 -7.69 -25.76 -11.87
C GLY A 6 -7.39 -25.96 -10.40
N SER A 7 -7.38 -27.22 -9.96
CA SER A 7 -7.28 -27.74 -8.59
C SER A 7 -6.59 -26.83 -7.57
N SER A 8 -7.31 -26.51 -6.48
CA SER A 8 -6.93 -25.54 -5.44
C SER A 8 -5.54 -25.78 -4.83
N ASN A 9 -5.08 -27.03 -4.79
CA ASN A 9 -3.85 -27.42 -4.10
C ASN A 9 -2.56 -27.08 -4.88
N SER A 10 -2.59 -27.16 -6.23
CA SER A 10 -1.40 -26.85 -7.04
C SER A 10 -1.16 -25.36 -7.19
N LYS A 11 -2.23 -24.55 -7.18
CA LYS A 11 -2.16 -23.09 -7.22
C LYS A 11 -1.48 -22.50 -5.99
N GLU A 12 -1.75 -23.07 -4.82
CA GLU A 12 -1.15 -22.64 -3.56
C GLU A 12 0.36 -22.91 -3.51
N SER A 13 0.78 -24.08 -4.02
CA SER A 13 2.20 -24.44 -4.12
C SER A 13 2.96 -23.53 -5.09
N ALA A 14 2.37 -23.23 -6.27
CA ALA A 14 2.97 -22.34 -7.24
C ALA A 14 3.10 -20.90 -6.71
N CYS A 15 2.08 -20.39 -6.02
CA CYS A 15 2.14 -19.07 -5.37
C CYS A 15 3.22 -19.01 -4.29
N ASN A 16 3.36 -20.05 -3.48
CA ASN A 16 4.39 -20.13 -2.45
C ASN A 16 5.80 -20.18 -3.03
N VAL A 17 6.03 -21.00 -4.06
CA VAL A 17 7.32 -21.04 -4.76
C VAL A 17 7.63 -19.69 -5.38
N GLN A 18 6.65 -19.06 -6.04
CA GLN A 18 6.82 -17.74 -6.63
C GLN A 18 7.14 -16.68 -5.58
N ARG A 19 6.50 -16.72 -4.40
CA ARG A 19 6.78 -15.82 -3.28
C ARG A 19 8.22 -16.00 -2.79
N ILE A 20 8.63 -17.23 -2.49
CA ILE A 20 9.97 -17.55 -1.99
C ILE A 20 11.05 -17.13 -3.00
N LEU A 21 10.85 -17.42 -4.28
CA LEU A 21 11.80 -17.02 -5.33
C LEU A 21 11.87 -15.49 -5.47
N ARG A 22 10.73 -14.80 -5.46
CA ARG A 22 10.70 -13.32 -5.49
C ARG A 22 11.41 -12.71 -4.28
N GLU A 23 11.19 -13.26 -3.09
CA GLU A 23 11.91 -12.84 -1.88
C GLU A 23 13.41 -13.02 -2.09
N ARG A 24 13.88 -14.17 -2.57
CA ARG A 24 15.32 -14.43 -2.76
C ARG A 24 15.98 -13.55 -3.83
N PHE A 25 15.35 -13.34 -4.98
CA PHE A 25 15.94 -12.57 -6.08
C PHE A 25 15.94 -11.06 -5.84
N CYS A 26 14.96 -10.51 -5.12
CA CYS A 26 14.84 -9.06 -4.96
C CYS A 26 15.78 -8.44 -3.91
N HIS A 27 16.34 -9.22 -2.97
CA HIS A 27 17.26 -8.69 -1.96
C HIS A 27 18.65 -8.34 -2.51
N GLN A 28 19.00 -8.82 -3.71
CA GLN A 28 20.39 -8.82 -4.19
C GLN A 28 20.75 -7.69 -5.16
N SER A 29 19.81 -6.84 -5.60
CA SER A 29 20.16 -5.73 -6.50
C SER A 29 20.57 -4.48 -5.72
N PRO A 30 21.84 -4.02 -5.82
CA PRO A 30 22.31 -2.84 -5.09
C PRO A 30 21.57 -1.56 -5.48
N HIS A 31 21.07 -1.48 -6.73
CA HIS A 31 20.28 -0.33 -7.18
C HIS A 31 18.99 -0.21 -6.35
N VAL A 32 18.22 -1.30 -6.24
CA VAL A 32 16.94 -1.37 -5.52
C VAL A 32 17.09 -0.96 -4.05
N GLN A 33 18.23 -1.30 -3.43
CA GLN A 33 18.50 -0.93 -2.04
C GLN A 33 18.63 0.59 -1.83
N VAL A 34 19.16 1.33 -2.81
CA VAL A 34 19.26 2.80 -2.70
C VAL A 34 17.87 3.44 -2.73
N GLN A 35 17.00 3.00 -3.65
CA GLN A 35 15.62 3.52 -3.69
C GLN A 35 14.83 3.12 -2.45
N TYR A 36 15.05 1.91 -1.93
CA TYR A 36 14.47 1.45 -0.69
C TYR A 36 14.85 2.35 0.49
N LYS A 37 16.16 2.62 0.67
CA LYS A 37 16.67 3.49 1.73
C LYS A 37 16.06 4.90 1.66
N HIS A 38 15.93 5.44 0.45
CA HIS A 38 15.31 6.75 0.27
C HIS A 38 13.81 6.74 0.63
N LEU A 39 13.06 5.71 0.20
CA LEU A 39 11.65 5.59 0.51
C LEU A 39 11.40 5.44 2.02
N ILE A 40 12.15 4.58 2.70
CA ILE A 40 11.95 4.34 4.13
C ILE A 40 12.31 5.59 4.96
N GLU A 41 13.30 6.37 4.54
CA GLU A 41 13.65 7.63 5.20
C GLU A 41 12.51 8.65 5.10
N LEU A 42 11.92 8.83 3.91
CA LEU A 42 10.76 9.72 3.72
C LEU A 42 9.55 9.28 4.56
N LEU A 43 9.30 7.97 4.62
CA LEU A 43 8.23 7.41 5.45
C LEU A 43 8.49 7.63 6.94
N LYS A 44 9.73 7.43 7.42
CA LYS A 44 10.11 7.68 8.83
C LYS A 44 9.98 9.15 9.20
N ARG A 45 10.37 10.08 8.31
CA ARG A 45 10.19 11.52 8.55
C ARG A 45 8.72 11.90 8.64
N THR A 46 7.89 11.36 7.75
CA THR A 46 6.44 11.56 7.76
C THR A 46 5.81 11.02 9.06
N ALA A 47 6.23 9.82 9.48
CA ALA A 47 5.74 9.13 10.68
C ALA A 47 6.12 9.82 12.00
N ILE A 48 7.38 10.22 12.13
CA ILE A 48 7.97 10.65 13.40
C ILE A 48 7.93 12.18 13.53
N HIS A 49 8.18 12.90 12.44
CA HIS A 49 8.30 14.36 12.45
C HIS A 49 7.04 15.06 11.90
N GLY A 50 6.05 14.30 11.39
CA GLY A 50 4.83 14.87 10.83
C GLY A 50 5.05 15.64 9.52
N GLU A 51 6.15 15.36 8.80
CA GLU A 51 6.41 15.98 7.49
C GLU A 51 5.42 15.49 6.43
N SER A 52 4.99 16.38 5.53
CA SER A 52 4.11 16.02 4.41
C SER A 52 4.92 15.82 3.14
N ASN A 53 5.20 14.56 2.79
CA ASN A 53 5.97 14.19 1.61
C ASN A 53 5.10 13.50 0.54
N SER A 54 5.44 13.69 -0.74
CA SER A 54 4.82 13.00 -1.88
C SER A 54 5.88 12.28 -2.70
N VAL A 55 5.59 11.04 -3.12
CA VAL A 55 6.54 10.20 -3.86
C VAL A 55 5.83 9.54 -5.05
N LEU A 56 6.49 9.54 -6.21
CA LEU A 56 6.03 8.86 -7.41
C LEU A 56 7.03 7.77 -7.82
N ILE A 57 6.58 6.51 -7.85
CA ILE A 57 7.43 5.35 -8.19
C ILE A 57 7.09 4.84 -9.59
N ILE A 58 8.06 4.90 -10.51
CA ILE A 58 7.88 4.57 -11.94
C ILE A 58 8.77 3.38 -12.33
N GLY A 59 8.30 2.54 -13.25
CA GLY A 59 9.13 1.53 -13.91
C GLY A 59 8.30 0.49 -14.69
N PRO A 60 8.93 -0.51 -15.31
CA PRO A 60 8.23 -1.54 -16.08
C PRO A 60 7.33 -2.44 -15.22
N ARG A 61 6.32 -3.09 -15.82
CA ARG A 61 5.46 -4.07 -15.12
C ARG A 61 6.32 -5.23 -14.62
N GLY A 62 6.05 -5.71 -13.41
CA GLY A 62 6.79 -6.83 -12.81
C GLY A 62 8.11 -6.45 -12.13
N SER A 63 8.54 -5.18 -12.14
CA SER A 63 9.80 -4.73 -11.52
C SER A 63 9.82 -4.70 -9.98
N GLY A 64 8.80 -5.26 -9.31
CA GLY A 64 8.75 -5.30 -7.84
C GLY A 64 8.35 -4.02 -7.12
N LYS A 65 7.80 -2.99 -7.81
CA LYS A 65 7.36 -1.72 -7.17
C LYS A 65 6.48 -1.92 -5.93
N THR A 66 5.38 -2.67 -6.08
CA THR A 66 4.47 -2.97 -4.95
C THR A 66 5.17 -3.74 -3.84
N MET A 67 6.10 -4.64 -4.17
CA MET A 67 6.88 -5.37 -3.18
C MET A 67 7.82 -4.44 -2.38
N LEU A 68 8.48 -3.50 -3.06
CA LEU A 68 9.33 -2.49 -2.41
C LEU A 68 8.53 -1.62 -1.44
N ILE A 69 7.34 -1.15 -1.85
CA ILE A 69 6.46 -0.35 -0.98
C ILE A 69 5.98 -1.17 0.22
N ASN A 70 5.49 -2.40 -0.02
CA ASN A 70 5.00 -3.28 1.05
C ASN A 70 6.10 -3.63 2.05
N HIS A 71 7.33 -3.84 1.58
CA HIS A 71 8.47 -4.09 2.45
C HIS A 71 8.79 -2.87 3.33
N ALA A 72 8.81 -1.67 2.73
CA ALA A 72 9.09 -0.44 3.47
C ALA A 72 7.99 -0.13 4.51
N LEU A 73 6.72 -0.34 4.15
CA LEU A 73 5.60 -0.18 5.08
C LEU A 73 5.64 -1.21 6.21
N LYS A 74 6.01 -2.46 5.92
CA LYS A 74 6.19 -3.49 6.94
C LYS A 74 7.28 -3.10 7.94
N GLU A 75 8.45 -2.67 7.47
CA GLU A 75 9.53 -2.18 8.35
C GLU A 75 9.07 -0.96 9.17
N LEU A 76 8.32 -0.03 8.56
CA LEU A 76 7.81 1.15 9.27
C LEU A 76 6.85 0.78 10.41
N MET A 77 6.01 -0.24 10.22
CA MET A 77 5.07 -0.72 11.24
C MET A 77 5.75 -1.46 12.39
N GLU A 78 6.99 -1.94 12.21
CA GLU A 78 7.79 -2.58 13.26
C GLU A 78 8.44 -1.55 14.21
N VAL A 79 8.40 -0.25 13.87
CA VAL A 79 8.91 0.82 14.74
C VAL A 79 7.91 1.11 15.86
N GLU A 80 8.37 0.98 17.12
CA GLU A 80 7.56 1.25 18.31
C GLU A 80 6.98 2.68 18.30
N GLY A 81 5.70 2.81 18.63
CA GLY A 81 4.97 4.09 18.69
C GLY A 81 4.52 4.66 17.33
N VAL A 82 4.98 4.10 16.21
CA VAL A 82 4.54 4.53 14.86
C VAL A 82 3.24 3.84 14.45
N SER A 83 3.06 2.57 14.83
CA SER A 83 1.90 1.76 14.46
C SER A 83 0.56 2.32 14.94
N GLU A 84 0.54 3.05 16.06
CA GLU A 84 -0.66 3.66 16.63
C GLU A 84 -0.99 5.03 16.01
N ASN A 85 0.01 5.70 15.43
CA ASN A 85 -0.11 7.08 14.91
C ASN A 85 -0.35 7.15 13.40
N ILE A 86 -0.20 6.03 12.68
CA ILE A 86 -0.35 6.00 11.22
C ILE A 86 -1.59 5.23 10.81
N LEU A 87 -2.40 5.89 9.98
CA LEU A 87 -3.47 5.25 9.22
C LEU A 87 -3.04 5.12 7.76
N GLN A 88 -3.05 3.89 7.25
CA GLN A 88 -2.72 3.62 5.85
C GLN A 88 -4.01 3.59 5.02
N VAL A 89 -4.02 4.33 3.90
CA VAL A 89 -5.10 4.29 2.93
C VAL A 89 -4.56 3.81 1.59
N HIS A 90 -5.11 2.72 1.08
CA HIS A 90 -4.72 2.07 -0.18
C HIS A 90 -5.81 2.25 -1.24
N LEU A 91 -5.49 3.00 -2.30
CA LEU A 91 -6.38 3.19 -3.44
C LEU A 91 -5.83 2.49 -4.68
N ASN A 92 -6.73 1.96 -5.50
CA ASN A 92 -6.43 1.30 -6.76
C ASN A 92 -7.23 1.92 -7.89
N GLY A 93 -6.56 2.62 -8.82
CA GLY A 93 -7.22 3.28 -9.94
C GLY A 93 -8.01 2.36 -10.88
N LEU A 94 -7.84 1.03 -10.79
CA LEU A 94 -8.68 0.07 -11.52
C LEU A 94 -10.04 -0.18 -10.85
N LEU A 95 -10.15 0.08 -9.54
CA LEU A 95 -11.37 -0.09 -8.75
C LEU A 95 -12.05 1.26 -8.51
N GLN A 96 -11.29 2.25 -8.02
CA GLN A 96 -11.77 3.60 -7.77
C GLN A 96 -11.65 4.46 -9.03
N ILE A 97 -12.55 4.24 -9.99
CA ILE A 97 -12.55 4.91 -11.30
C ILE A 97 -13.04 6.37 -11.27
N ASN A 98 -13.77 6.75 -10.21
CA ASN A 98 -14.38 8.07 -10.04
C ASN A 98 -14.10 8.60 -8.63
N ASP A 99 -14.03 9.92 -8.48
CA ASP A 99 -13.76 10.57 -7.18
C ASP A 99 -14.78 10.19 -6.11
N LYS A 100 -16.06 10.00 -6.48
CA LYS A 100 -17.12 9.53 -5.56
C LYS A 100 -16.78 8.17 -4.93
N ILE A 101 -16.23 7.26 -5.72
CA ILE A 101 -15.85 5.92 -5.26
C ILE A 101 -14.53 6.00 -4.47
N ALA A 102 -13.59 6.83 -4.91
CA ALA A 102 -12.33 7.06 -4.21
C ALA A 102 -12.54 7.64 -2.81
N LEU A 103 -13.34 8.70 -2.69
CA LEU A 103 -13.67 9.33 -1.40
C LEU A 103 -14.39 8.36 -0.46
N LYS A 104 -15.35 7.61 -0.98
CA LYS A 104 -16.02 6.57 -0.19
C LYS A 104 -15.03 5.55 0.36
N GLU A 105 -14.08 5.11 -0.45
CA GLU A 105 -13.05 4.16 -0.01
C GLU A 105 -12.09 4.76 1.03
N ILE A 106 -11.69 6.03 0.87
CA ILE A 106 -10.86 6.74 1.86
C ILE A 106 -11.59 6.78 3.22
N THR A 107 -12.84 7.24 3.24
CA THR A 107 -13.64 7.34 4.48
C THR A 107 -13.83 5.98 5.12
N ARG A 108 -14.06 4.94 4.31
CA ARG A 108 -14.20 3.55 4.76
C ARG A 108 -12.92 3.02 5.43
N GLN A 109 -11.75 3.27 4.85
CA GLN A 109 -10.47 2.79 5.41
C GLN A 109 -10.03 3.57 6.65
N LEU A 110 -10.43 4.83 6.79
CA LEU A 110 -10.15 5.65 7.96
C LEU A 110 -11.12 5.40 9.14
N ASN A 111 -12.09 4.48 8.99
CA ASN A 111 -13.17 4.23 9.97
C ASN A 111 -13.93 5.50 10.40
N LEU A 112 -13.94 6.53 9.54
CA LEU A 112 -14.60 7.80 9.80
C LEU A 112 -16.13 7.73 9.61
N GLU A 113 -16.64 6.63 9.08
CA GLU A 113 -18.07 6.40 8.86
C GLU A 113 -18.89 6.45 10.18
N ASN A 114 -18.25 6.18 11.33
CA ASN A 114 -18.93 6.13 12.64
C ASN A 114 -18.59 7.31 13.59
N VAL A 115 -17.57 8.12 13.28
CA VAL A 115 -17.12 9.24 14.14
C VAL A 115 -17.66 10.58 13.63
N VAL A 116 -18.16 10.62 12.39
CA VAL A 116 -18.70 11.82 11.77
C VAL A 116 -20.19 11.95 12.09
N GLY A 117 -20.48 12.03 13.39
CA GLY A 117 -21.80 12.45 13.90
C GLY A 117 -22.08 13.93 13.68
N ASP A 118 -21.06 14.79 13.55
CA ASP A 118 -21.27 16.25 13.56
C ASP A 118 -20.29 17.09 12.68
N LYS A 119 -19.46 16.49 11.81
CA LYS A 119 -18.57 17.26 10.93
C LYS A 119 -18.55 16.73 9.49
N VAL A 120 -19.56 17.14 8.73
CA VAL A 120 -19.53 17.41 7.27
C VAL A 120 -18.81 16.36 6.40
N PHE A 121 -19.52 15.27 6.10
CA PHE A 121 -19.43 14.60 4.77
C PHE A 121 -20.76 14.70 4.00
N ILE A 122 -21.57 15.72 4.29
CA ILE A 122 -22.93 15.90 3.77
C ILE A 122 -22.94 16.26 2.26
N CYS A 123 -21.78 16.49 1.62
CA CYS A 123 -21.74 16.80 0.19
C CYS A 123 -22.00 15.61 -0.75
N LEU A 124 -22.06 14.36 -0.27
CA LEU A 124 -22.23 13.20 -1.17
C LEU A 124 -23.69 12.75 -1.39
N ASN A 125 -24.67 13.38 -0.75
CA ASN A 125 -26.11 13.09 -0.92
C ASN A 125 -26.87 14.15 -1.76
N ILE A 126 -26.16 15.02 -2.47
CA ILE A 126 -26.76 15.85 -3.52
C ILE A 126 -26.00 15.55 -4.80
N ILE A 127 -26.50 14.54 -5.53
CA ILE A 127 -26.52 14.25 -7.00
C ILE A 127 -26.86 12.77 -7.14
#